data_AF-A0A3P9C5R4-F1
#
_entry.id   AF-A0A3P9C5R4-F1
#
_cell.length_a   1.000
_cell.length_b   1.000
_cell.length_c   1.000
_cell.angle_alpha   90.00
_cell.angle_beta   90.00
_cell.angle_gamma   90.00
#
_symmetry.space_group_name_H-M   'P 1'
#
loop_
_entity.id
_entity.type
_entity.pdbx_description
1 polymer ?
#
loop_
_entity_poly.entity_id
_entity_poly.type
_entity_poly.pdbx_seq_one_letter_code
_entity_poly.pdbx_strand_id
1 'polypeptide(L)'
;MGTLRDLQYALQEKIEELRQRDALIDELELELDQKDELIQRLQNELDKYRSVIRPATAQQVQAQQQNLVLQPDQHRSKRQAISAEPTACDISDLCHVTLPFYPKSPESKELIKEAILDNDFMKNLELSQIQEIVDCMYPVDYGKDSCIIKEGDVGSLVFVMEGEEPTVWFSVTLQDLFIYFSVSSYF
;
A
#
# COMPACT_ATOMS: atom_id res chain seq x y z
N MET A 1 30.93 55.81 39.16
CA MET A 1 31.78 55.33 38.05
C MET A 1 31.73 53.80 38.03
N GLY A 2 30.63 53.23 37.52
CA GLY A 2 30.44 51.78 37.34
C GLY A 2 29.98 51.39 35.94
N THR A 3 29.94 52.34 35.00
CA THR A 3 29.05 52.26 33.83
C THR A 3 29.48 51.29 32.73
N LEU A 4 30.77 50.93 32.61
CA LEU A 4 31.24 50.01 31.56
C LEU A 4 31.15 48.54 31.99
N ARG A 5 31.50 48.26 33.25
CA ARG A 5 31.52 46.89 33.79
C ARG A 5 30.10 46.36 33.96
N ASP A 6 29.19 47.21 34.44
CA ASP A 6 27.77 46.87 34.57
C ASP A 6 27.12 46.61 33.20
N LEU A 7 27.51 47.37 32.17
CA LEU A 7 27.04 47.17 30.79
C LEU A 7 27.57 45.86 30.20
N GLN A 8 28.82 45.50 30.50
CA GLN A 8 29.44 44.26 30.05
C GLN A 8 28.78 43.03 30.71
N TYR A 9 28.43 43.13 31.99
CA TYR A 9 27.64 42.11 32.68
C TYR A 9 26.24 41.97 32.08
N ALA A 10 25.53 43.08 31.84
CA ALA A 10 24.20 43.05 31.24
C ALA A 10 24.21 42.48 29.80
N LEU A 11 25.26 42.77 29.03
CA LEU A 11 25.44 42.20 27.68
C LEU A 11 25.70 40.68 27.75
N GLN A 12 26.55 40.22 28.68
CA GLN A 12 26.78 38.79 28.88
C GLN A 12 25.50 38.06 29.29
N GLU A 13 24.73 38.64 30.21
CA GLU A 13 23.46 38.07 30.66
C GLU A 13 22.46 37.96 29.48
N LYS A 14 22.39 38.98 28.63
CA LYS A 14 21.55 38.93 27.42
C LYS A 14 22.02 37.91 26.38
N ILE A 15 23.33 37.73 26.21
CA ILE A 15 23.88 36.70 25.32
C ILE A 15 23.53 35.30 25.83
N GLU A 16 23.60 35.09 27.14
CA GLU A 16 23.25 33.80 27.73
C GLU A 16 21.74 33.52 27.66
N GLU A 17 20.90 34.55 27.86
CA GLU A 17 19.45 34.45 27.69
C GLU A 17 19.07 34.14 26.24
N LEU A 18 19.76 34.74 25.26
CA LEU A 18 19.57 34.41 23.84
C LEU A 18 19.99 32.97 23.54
N ARG A 19 21.13 32.51 24.06
CA ARG A 19 21.57 31.12 23.90
C ARG A 19 20.59 30.11 24.47
N GLN A 20 20.00 30.39 25.62
CA GLN A 20 18.98 29.53 26.23
C GLN A 20 17.70 29.48 25.38
N ARG A 21 17.31 30.61 24.78
CA ARG A 21 16.17 30.65 23.85
C ARG A 21 16.47 29.90 22.56
N ASP A 22 17.64 30.08 21.98
CA ASP A 22 18.06 29.38 20.77
C ASP A 22 18.07 27.86 21.00
N ALA A 23 18.61 27.39 22.14
CA ALA A 23 18.57 25.97 22.49
C ALA A 23 17.14 25.42 22.68
N LEU A 24 16.23 26.21 23.23
CA LEU A 24 14.82 25.82 23.37
C LEU A 24 14.10 25.80 22.01
N ILE A 25 14.45 26.70 21.10
CA ILE A 25 13.93 26.70 19.73
C ILE A 25 14.36 25.41 19.03
N ASP A 26 15.64 25.04 19.11
CA ASP A 26 16.16 23.81 18.51
C ASP A 26 15.42 22.56 19.05
N GLU A 27 15.14 22.52 20.35
CA GLU A 27 14.39 21.40 20.97
C GLU A 27 12.94 21.33 20.47
N LEU A 28 12.26 22.48 20.39
CA LEU A 28 10.88 22.56 19.90
C LEU A 28 10.77 22.25 18.41
N GLU A 29 11.75 22.67 17.60
CA GLU A 29 11.83 22.33 16.18
C GLU A 29 11.98 20.81 15.99
N LEU A 30 12.85 20.17 16.77
CA LEU A 30 13.01 18.72 16.74
C LEU A 30 11.72 17.98 17.15
N GLU A 31 10.98 18.51 18.14
CA GLU A 31 9.70 17.92 18.55
C GLU A 31 8.61 18.09 17.47
N LEU A 32 8.63 19.20 16.73
CA LEU A 32 7.73 19.43 15.59
C LEU A 32 8.05 18.46 14.45
N ASP A 33 9.32 18.28 14.10
CA ASP A 33 9.74 17.33 13.06
C ASP A 33 9.28 15.90 13.40
N GLN A 34 9.46 15.48 14.66
CA GLN A 34 8.98 14.17 15.12
C GLN A 34 7.47 14.02 15.03
N LYS A 35 6.71 15.08 15.35
CA LYS A 35 5.25 15.08 15.25
C LYS A 35 4.80 15.06 13.79
N ASP A 36 5.46 15.78 12.90
CA ASP A 36 5.15 15.79 11.47
C ASP A 36 5.44 14.44 10.82
N GLU A 37 6.54 13.78 11.17
CA GLU A 37 6.78 12.38 10.77
C GLU A 37 5.66 11.44 11.24
N LEU A 38 5.22 11.58 12.50
CA LEU A 38 4.15 10.76 13.04
C LEU A 38 2.82 11.01 12.32
N ILE A 39 2.50 12.29 12.05
CA ILE A 39 1.33 12.68 11.27
C ILE A 39 1.39 12.05 9.88
N GLN A 40 2.54 12.10 9.21
CA GLN A 40 2.71 11.51 7.88
C GLN A 40 2.51 10.00 7.90
N ARG A 41 3.06 9.28 8.88
CA ARG A 41 2.85 7.84 9.04
C ARG A 41 1.38 7.50 9.26
N LEU A 42 0.71 8.20 10.16
CA LEU A 42 -0.72 7.99 10.43
C LEU A 42 -1.59 8.35 9.23
N GLN A 43 -1.26 9.40 8.48
CA GLN A 43 -1.95 9.73 7.23
C GLN A 43 -1.78 8.62 6.19
N ASN A 44 -0.57 8.09 6.03
CA ASN A 44 -0.32 6.96 5.13
C ASN A 44 -1.12 5.71 5.55
N GLU A 45 -1.18 5.41 6.85
CA GLU A 45 -2.03 4.32 7.36
C GLU A 45 -3.51 4.59 7.08
N LEU A 46 -4.00 5.79 7.36
CA LEU A 46 -5.38 6.18 7.08
C LEU A 46 -5.70 6.13 5.58
N ASP A 47 -4.76 6.46 4.70
CA ASP A 47 -4.93 6.37 3.26
C ASP A 47 -4.88 4.93 2.76
N LYS A 48 -4.09 4.04 3.38
CA LYS A 48 -4.20 2.60 3.17
C LYS A 48 -5.60 2.11 3.55
N TYR A 49 -6.06 2.40 4.78
CA TYR A 49 -7.40 2.06 5.23
C TYR A 49 -8.48 2.68 4.35
N ARG A 50 -8.31 3.93 3.88
CA ARG A 50 -9.19 4.58 2.89
C ARG A 50 -9.25 3.78 1.61
N SER A 51 -8.11 3.36 1.07
CA SER A 51 -8.04 2.63 -0.19
C SER A 51 -8.86 1.33 -0.13
N VAL A 52 -8.81 0.62 1.01
CA VAL A 52 -9.59 -0.61 1.22
C VAL A 52 -11.02 -0.39 1.75
N ILE A 53 -11.32 0.70 2.47
CA ILE A 53 -12.61 0.91 3.15
C ILE A 53 -13.51 1.97 2.48
N ARG A 54 -12.98 2.95 1.71
CA ARG A 54 -13.82 4.04 1.15
C ARG A 54 -14.77 3.67 0.00
N PRO A 55 -14.75 2.49 -0.64
CA PRO A 55 -15.97 2.07 -1.34
C PRO A 55 -17.14 1.81 -0.37
N ALA A 56 -16.89 1.50 0.92
CA ALA A 56 -17.88 1.00 1.86
C ALA A 56 -18.44 2.03 2.88
N THR A 57 -17.63 2.99 3.38
CA THR A 57 -18.03 3.84 4.53
C THR A 57 -18.06 5.37 4.30
N ALA A 58 -17.62 5.87 3.14
CA ALA A 58 -17.59 7.31 2.87
C ALA A 58 -18.98 7.99 2.87
N GLN A 59 -20.07 7.22 2.81
CA GLN A 59 -21.44 7.73 2.85
C GLN A 59 -22.01 7.97 4.26
N GLN A 60 -21.36 7.55 5.35
CA GLN A 60 -22.00 7.60 6.68
C GLN A 60 -21.50 8.71 7.62
N VAL A 61 -20.35 9.35 7.38
CA VAL A 61 -19.74 10.25 8.38
C VAL A 61 -19.94 11.76 8.10
N GLN A 62 -20.45 12.16 6.92
CA GLN A 62 -20.75 13.57 6.64
C GLN A 62 -22.10 14.07 7.20
N ALA A 63 -22.86 13.23 7.92
CA ALA A 63 -24.22 13.56 8.37
C ALA A 63 -24.32 14.23 9.76
N GLN A 64 -23.22 14.59 10.45
CA GLN A 64 -23.31 15.10 11.84
C GLN A 64 -22.79 16.51 12.12
N GLN A 65 -22.26 17.26 11.15
CA GLN A 65 -21.97 18.68 11.39
C GLN A 65 -22.40 19.57 10.23
N GLN A 66 -23.44 20.37 10.52
CA GLN A 66 -23.87 21.61 9.86
C GLN A 66 -25.07 21.55 8.88
N ASN A 67 -26.22 21.93 9.45
CA ASN A 67 -27.35 22.70 8.91
C ASN A 67 -27.41 23.08 7.41
N LEU A 68 -28.59 22.78 6.83
CA LEU A 68 -29.37 23.57 5.84
C LEU A 68 -28.67 23.99 4.53
N VAL A 69 -28.79 23.19 3.46
CA VAL A 69 -29.31 23.61 2.13
C VAL A 69 -29.67 22.36 1.32
N LEU A 70 -30.86 22.38 0.73
CA LEU A 70 -31.41 21.37 -0.18
C LEU A 70 -30.61 21.36 -1.49
N GLN A 71 -30.02 20.21 -1.85
CA GLN A 71 -29.64 19.91 -3.24
C GLN A 71 -30.27 18.59 -3.70
N PRO A 72 -30.79 18.52 -4.93
CA PRO A 72 -31.58 17.39 -5.41
C PRO A 72 -30.68 16.22 -5.81
N ASP A 73 -31.01 15.06 -5.25
CA ASP A 73 -31.00 13.73 -5.87
C ASP A 73 -30.07 13.51 -7.08
N GLN A 74 -28.77 13.38 -6.83
CA GLN A 74 -27.83 12.77 -7.76
C GLN A 74 -27.54 11.35 -7.27
N HIS A 75 -28.36 10.41 -7.75
CA HIS A 75 -28.12 8.97 -7.81
C HIS A 75 -27.36 8.37 -6.62
N ARG A 76 -28.10 7.81 -5.65
CA ARG A 76 -27.57 6.68 -4.86
C ARG A 76 -27.14 5.60 -5.86
N SER A 77 -25.85 5.51 -6.16
CA SER A 77 -25.29 4.34 -6.84
C SER A 77 -25.68 3.13 -6.00
N LYS A 78 -26.58 2.31 -6.55
CA LYS A 78 -27.01 1.06 -5.92
C LYS A 78 -25.73 0.26 -5.64
N ARG A 79 -25.56 -0.19 -4.40
CA ARG A 79 -24.42 -1.04 -4.03
C ARG A 79 -24.55 -2.33 -4.86
N GLN A 80 -23.71 -2.47 -5.88
CA GLN A 80 -23.60 -3.71 -6.63
C GLN A 80 -22.80 -4.68 -5.76
N ALA A 81 -23.34 -5.88 -5.57
CA ALA A 81 -22.59 -6.96 -4.97
C ALA A 81 -21.50 -7.41 -5.96
N ILE A 82 -20.31 -7.67 -5.45
CA ILE A 82 -19.22 -8.27 -6.21
C ILE A 82 -19.13 -9.72 -5.75
N SER A 83 -19.19 -10.66 -6.70
CA SER A 83 -18.98 -12.08 -6.46
C SER A 83 -17.83 -12.56 -7.32
N ALA A 84 -16.99 -13.42 -6.77
CA ALA A 84 -16.03 -14.19 -7.56
C ALA A 84 -16.78 -15.29 -8.35
N GLU A 85 -16.11 -15.82 -9.37
CA GLU A 85 -16.59 -17.01 -10.08
C GLU A 85 -16.59 -18.23 -9.14
N PRO A 86 -17.56 -19.14 -9.24
CA PRO A 86 -17.55 -20.37 -8.44
C PRO A 86 -16.32 -21.20 -8.79
N THR A 87 -15.62 -21.72 -7.78
CA THR A 87 -14.49 -22.66 -7.92
C THR A 87 -14.93 -24.06 -8.42
N ALA A 88 -16.09 -24.17 -9.08
CA ALA A 88 -16.75 -25.43 -9.39
C ALA A 88 -16.06 -26.18 -10.55
N CYS A 89 -14.89 -26.74 -10.25
CA CYS A 89 -14.43 -27.96 -10.88
C CYS A 89 -15.13 -29.12 -10.15
N ASP A 90 -15.64 -30.10 -10.89
CA ASP A 90 -16.11 -31.34 -10.27
C ASP A 90 -14.98 -31.91 -9.40
N ILE A 91 -15.31 -32.39 -8.20
CA ILE A 91 -14.33 -32.89 -7.20
C ILE A 91 -13.42 -33.99 -7.79
N SER A 92 -13.85 -34.64 -8.88
CA SER A 92 -13.07 -35.63 -9.64
C SER A 92 -11.98 -35.05 -10.57
N ASP A 93 -12.11 -33.80 -11.00
CA ASP A 93 -11.11 -33.08 -11.82
C ASP A 93 -10.10 -32.29 -10.95
N LEU A 94 -10.38 -32.18 -9.65
CA LEU A 94 -9.61 -31.49 -8.63
C LEU A 94 -8.24 -32.13 -8.34
N CYS A 95 -8.08 -33.41 -8.69
CA CYS A 95 -6.89 -34.21 -8.42
C CYS A 95 -5.63 -33.71 -9.14
N HIS A 96 -5.77 -32.80 -10.12
CA HIS A 96 -4.70 -32.47 -11.06
C HIS A 96 -4.59 -30.99 -11.41
N VAL A 97 -5.00 -30.08 -10.52
CA VAL A 97 -4.64 -28.66 -10.70
C VAL A 97 -3.19 -28.48 -10.23
N THR A 98 -2.25 -28.67 -11.15
CA THR A 98 -0.84 -28.34 -10.93
C THR A 98 -0.57 -26.95 -11.47
N LEU A 99 -0.06 -26.06 -10.63
CA LEU A 99 0.43 -24.77 -11.10
C LEU A 99 1.60 -24.99 -12.07
N PRO A 100 1.61 -24.31 -13.24
CA PRO A 100 2.73 -24.38 -14.16
C PRO A 100 4.01 -23.88 -13.49
N PHE A 101 5.16 -24.45 -13.83
CA PHE A 101 6.45 -24.01 -13.31
C PHE A 101 7.22 -23.25 -14.38
N TYR A 102 7.65 -22.03 -14.07
CA TYR A 102 8.49 -21.22 -14.94
C TYR A 102 9.84 -20.95 -14.27
N PRO A 103 10.97 -21.45 -14.85
CA PRO A 103 12.29 -21.22 -14.28
C PRO A 103 12.65 -19.73 -14.35
N LYS A 104 13.14 -19.19 -13.22
CA LYS A 104 13.54 -17.78 -13.05
C LYS A 104 14.90 -17.69 -12.37
N SER A 105 15.54 -16.53 -12.49
CA SER A 105 16.76 -16.23 -11.75
C SER A 105 16.48 -16.15 -10.23
N PRO A 106 17.46 -16.41 -9.36
CA PRO A 106 17.28 -16.25 -7.91
C PRO A 106 16.90 -14.81 -7.53
N GLU A 107 17.47 -13.82 -8.22
CA GLU A 107 17.17 -12.40 -8.02
C GLU A 107 15.69 -12.09 -8.33
N SER A 108 15.18 -12.58 -9.46
CA SER A 108 13.77 -12.39 -9.84
C SER A 108 12.83 -13.08 -8.86
N LYS A 109 13.20 -14.27 -8.33
CA LYS A 109 12.39 -14.98 -7.33
C LYS A 109 12.29 -14.20 -6.01
N GLU A 110 13.41 -13.63 -5.56
CA GLU A 110 13.44 -12.80 -4.35
C GLU A 110 12.59 -11.54 -4.53
N LEU A 111 12.71 -10.85 -5.67
CA LEU A 111 11.93 -9.67 -6.00
C LEU A 111 10.42 -9.94 -5.99
N ILE A 112 9.98 -11.03 -6.64
CA ILE A 112 8.56 -11.42 -6.65
C ILE A 112 8.08 -11.75 -5.23
N LYS A 113 8.90 -12.46 -4.46
CA LYS A 113 8.56 -12.84 -3.08
C LYS A 113 8.39 -11.62 -2.19
N GLU A 114 9.30 -10.65 -2.26
CA GLU A 114 9.20 -9.39 -1.52
C GLU A 114 7.95 -8.61 -1.91
N ALA A 115 7.66 -8.50 -3.22
CA ALA A 115 6.46 -7.83 -3.71
C ALA A 115 5.15 -8.48 -3.21
N ILE A 116 5.11 -9.81 -3.08
CA ILE A 116 3.96 -10.54 -2.52
C ILE A 116 3.82 -10.28 -1.02
N LEU A 117 4.93 -10.28 -0.27
CA LEU A 117 4.92 -10.08 1.19
C LEU A 117 4.59 -8.64 1.59
N ASP A 118 5.00 -7.67 0.78
CA ASP A 118 4.67 -6.25 0.98
C ASP A 118 3.19 -5.94 0.68
N ASN A 119 2.51 -6.82 -0.07
CA ASN A 119 1.12 -6.63 -0.42
C ASN A 119 0.16 -6.99 0.73
N ASP A 120 -0.68 -6.05 1.14
CA ASP A 120 -1.63 -6.24 2.24
C ASP A 120 -2.65 -7.38 2.03
N PHE A 121 -2.98 -7.74 0.78
CA PHE A 121 -3.89 -8.84 0.47
C PHE A 121 -3.21 -10.21 0.50
N MET A 122 -1.88 -10.27 0.31
CA MET A 122 -1.13 -11.52 0.14
C MET A 122 -0.14 -11.82 1.28
N LYS A 123 0.10 -10.87 2.19
CA LYS A 123 1.06 -11.02 3.31
C LYS A 123 0.76 -12.13 4.31
N ASN A 124 -0.49 -12.64 4.34
CA ASN A 124 -0.91 -13.70 5.26
C ASN A 124 -0.82 -15.11 4.65
N LEU A 125 -0.29 -15.24 3.43
CA LEU A 125 -0.06 -16.53 2.80
C LEU A 125 1.12 -17.26 3.47
N GLU A 126 1.04 -18.59 3.51
CA GLU A 126 2.16 -19.40 3.99
C GLU A 126 3.35 -19.33 3.03
N LEU A 127 4.58 -19.52 3.54
CA LEU A 127 5.79 -19.47 2.71
C LEU A 127 5.78 -20.49 1.55
N SER A 128 5.16 -21.65 1.76
CA SER A 128 4.92 -22.68 0.75
C SER A 128 4.06 -22.15 -0.39
N GLN A 129 2.92 -21.54 -0.04
CA GLN A 129 1.99 -20.94 -0.98
C GLN A 129 2.66 -19.84 -1.78
N ILE A 130 3.38 -18.93 -1.11
CA ILE A 130 4.14 -17.85 -1.77
C ILE A 130 5.14 -18.43 -2.76
N GLN A 131 5.85 -19.50 -2.40
CA GLN A 131 6.81 -20.14 -3.29
C GLN A 131 6.14 -20.72 -4.54
N GLU A 132 4.96 -21.31 -4.41
CA GLU A 132 4.18 -21.79 -5.56
C GLU A 132 3.72 -20.64 -6.47
N ILE A 133 3.30 -19.49 -5.90
CA ILE A 133 3.00 -18.28 -6.69
C ILE A 133 4.24 -17.82 -7.46
N VAL A 134 5.37 -17.70 -6.76
CA VAL A 134 6.64 -17.27 -7.34
C VAL A 134 7.04 -18.21 -8.47
N ASP A 135 6.84 -19.52 -8.31
CA ASP A 135 7.21 -20.51 -9.32
C ASP A 135 6.26 -20.49 -10.53
N CYS A 136 4.98 -20.16 -10.34
CA CYS A 136 3.97 -20.17 -11.41
C CYS A 136 3.78 -18.85 -12.16
N MET A 137 4.25 -17.72 -11.60
CA MET A 137 4.29 -16.48 -12.36
C MET A 137 5.17 -16.63 -13.61
N TYR A 138 4.79 -16.01 -14.73
CA TYR A 138 5.57 -16.10 -15.97
C TYR A 138 6.04 -14.72 -16.43
N PRO A 139 7.25 -14.62 -17.01
CA PRO A 139 7.75 -13.37 -17.57
C PRO A 139 6.95 -12.98 -18.82
N VAL A 140 6.68 -11.69 -18.96
CA VAL A 140 5.98 -11.06 -20.07
C VAL A 140 6.74 -9.79 -20.45
N ASP A 141 7.10 -9.70 -21.72
CA ASP A 141 7.77 -8.54 -22.29
C ASP A 141 6.74 -7.61 -22.93
N TYR A 142 6.72 -6.36 -22.49
CA TYR A 142 5.94 -5.30 -23.12
C TYR A 142 6.87 -4.31 -23.82
N GLY A 143 6.50 -3.91 -25.04
CA GLY A 143 7.26 -2.91 -25.79
C GLY A 143 7.15 -1.51 -25.19
N LYS A 144 8.12 -0.64 -25.50
CA LYS A 144 8.05 0.79 -25.16
C LYS A 144 6.73 1.37 -25.71
N ASP A 145 6.01 2.09 -24.86
CA ASP A 145 4.67 2.66 -25.12
C ASP A 145 3.50 1.64 -25.19
N SER A 146 3.69 0.41 -24.71
CA SER A 146 2.59 -0.57 -24.62
C SER A 146 1.64 -0.27 -23.46
N CYS A 147 0.34 -0.29 -23.74
CA CYS A 147 -0.70 -0.21 -22.70
C CYS A 147 -1.00 -1.62 -22.17
N ILE A 148 -0.60 -1.89 -20.92
CA ILE A 148 -0.73 -3.21 -20.26
C ILE A 148 -2.14 -3.40 -19.68
N ILE A 149 -2.64 -2.37 -18.99
CA ILE A 149 -3.96 -2.37 -18.33
C ILE A 149 -4.74 -1.16 -18.85
N LYS A 150 -6.01 -1.39 -19.22
CA LYS A 150 -6.94 -0.33 -19.63
C LYS A 150 -8.05 -0.16 -18.61
N GLU A 151 -8.38 1.09 -18.31
CA GLU A 151 -9.48 1.40 -17.42
C GLU A 151 -10.81 0.94 -18.03
N GLY A 152 -11.61 0.19 -17.24
CA GLY A 152 -12.88 -0.38 -17.67
C GLY A 152 -12.80 -1.86 -18.09
N ASP A 153 -11.59 -2.41 -18.28
CA ASP A 153 -11.40 -3.83 -18.56
C ASP A 153 -11.49 -4.69 -17.30
N VAL A 154 -11.85 -5.97 -17.47
CA VAL A 154 -11.93 -6.94 -16.37
C VAL A 154 -10.51 -7.31 -15.92
N GLY A 155 -10.20 -7.09 -14.64
CA GLY A 155 -8.92 -7.45 -14.04
C GLY A 155 -8.88 -8.92 -13.60
N SER A 156 -8.15 -9.76 -14.32
CA SER A 156 -7.96 -11.19 -14.00
C SER A 156 -6.51 -11.57 -13.67
N LEU A 157 -5.58 -10.63 -13.82
CA LEU A 157 -4.13 -10.85 -13.70
C LEU A 157 -3.53 -9.94 -12.63
N VAL A 158 -2.47 -10.42 -11.98
CA VAL A 158 -1.60 -9.63 -11.11
C VAL A 158 -0.23 -9.50 -11.78
N PHE A 159 0.39 -8.33 -11.66
CA PHE A 159 1.70 -8.04 -12.26
C PHE A 159 2.73 -7.63 -11.21
N VAL A 160 3.98 -8.05 -11.41
CA VAL A 160 5.16 -7.57 -10.66
C VAL A 160 6.19 -7.06 -11.67
N MET A 161 6.74 -5.87 -11.43
CA MET A 161 7.76 -5.24 -12.29
C MET A 161 9.17 -5.56 -11.83
N GLU A 162 10.04 -5.95 -12.77
CA GLU A 162 11.48 -6.11 -12.55
C GLU A 162 12.25 -5.02 -13.33
N GLY A 163 12.79 -4.03 -12.60
CA GLY A 163 13.70 -3.00 -13.13
C GLY A 163 13.07 -1.81 -13.86
N GLU A 164 13.90 -0.84 -14.28
CA GLU A 164 13.46 0.41 -14.95
C GLU A 164 13.58 0.40 -16.49
N GLU A 165 14.28 -0.53 -17.14
CA GLU A 165 14.24 -0.83 -18.60
C GLU A 165 15.30 -1.91 -18.92
N PRO A 166 15.03 -2.95 -19.76
CA PRO A 166 13.73 -3.36 -20.27
C PRO A 166 12.85 -3.94 -19.16
N THR A 167 11.58 -3.52 -19.12
CA THR A 167 10.64 -3.98 -18.09
C THR A 167 10.24 -5.43 -18.35
N VAL A 168 10.75 -6.34 -17.54
CA VAL A 168 10.23 -7.71 -17.45
C VAL A 168 9.09 -7.69 -16.45
N TRP A 169 7.94 -8.20 -16.86
CA TRP A 169 6.76 -8.26 -16.01
C TRP A 169 6.47 -9.71 -15.66
N PHE A 170 6.30 -10.01 -14.39
CA PHE A 170 5.79 -11.31 -13.98
C PHE A 170 4.30 -11.24 -13.85
N SER A 171 3.57 -12.20 -14.41
CA SER A 171 2.11 -12.27 -14.27
C SER A 171 1.60 -13.65 -13.87
N VAL A 172 0.47 -13.67 -13.19
CA VAL A 172 -0.28 -14.88 -12.81
C VAL A 172 -1.78 -14.59 -12.84
N THR A 173 -2.59 -15.59 -13.19
CA THR A 173 -4.05 -15.46 -13.15
C THR A 173 -4.57 -15.61 -11.72
N LEU A 174 -5.50 -14.73 -11.32
CA LEU A 174 -6.15 -14.82 -10.00
C LEU A 174 -7.00 -16.08 -9.87
N GLN A 175 -7.52 -16.60 -10.97
CA GLN A 175 -8.37 -17.79 -11.01
C GLN A 175 -7.56 -19.06 -10.70
N ASP A 176 -6.38 -19.23 -11.31
CA ASP A 176 -5.52 -20.40 -11.04
C ASP A 176 -5.07 -20.42 -9.59
N LEU A 177 -4.72 -19.24 -9.05
CA LEU A 177 -4.33 -19.07 -7.66
C LEU A 177 -5.46 -19.44 -6.68
N PHE A 178 -6.67 -18.94 -6.97
CA PHE A 178 -7.84 -19.15 -6.12
C PHE A 178 -8.29 -20.61 -6.15
N ILE A 179 -8.29 -21.25 -7.32
CA ILE A 179 -8.60 -22.68 -7.44
C ILE A 179 -7.58 -23.50 -6.65
N TYR A 180 -6.27 -23.28 -6.88
CA TYR A 180 -5.24 -24.09 -6.22
C TYR A 180 -5.29 -24.00 -4.69
N PHE A 181 -5.37 -22.80 -4.11
CA PHE A 181 -5.45 -22.66 -2.65
C PHE A 181 -6.79 -23.07 -2.06
N SER A 182 -7.89 -22.91 -2.80
CA SER A 182 -9.19 -23.42 -2.39
C SER A 182 -9.24 -24.95 -2.39
N VAL A 183 -8.42 -25.63 -3.20
CA VAL A 183 -8.35 -27.10 -3.20
C VAL A 183 -7.39 -27.60 -2.12
N SER A 184 -6.22 -26.98 -2.02
CA SER A 184 -5.20 -27.34 -1.03
C SER A 184 -5.65 -27.12 0.42
N SER A 185 -6.64 -26.26 0.68
CA SER A 185 -7.17 -26.05 2.04
C SER A 185 -8.15 -27.15 2.49
N TYR A 186 -8.61 -28.01 1.59
CA TYR A 186 -9.58 -29.08 1.87
C TYR A 186 -8.96 -30.47 2.05
N PHE A 187 -7.66 -30.62 1.79
CA PHE A 187 -6.88 -31.85 1.96
C PHE A 187 -5.85 -31.67 3.08
#